data_AF-A0A356E3Y3-F1
#
_entry.id   AF-A0A356E3Y3-F1
#
_cell.length_a   1.000
_cell.length_b   1.000
_cell.length_c   1.000
_cell.angle_alpha   90.00
_cell.angle_beta   90.00
_cell.angle_gamma   90.00
#
_symmetry.space_group_name_H-M   'P 1'
#
loop_
_entity.id
_entity.type
_entity.pdbx_description
1 polymer ?
#
loop_
_entity_poly.entity_id
_entity_poly.type
_entity_poly.pdbx_seq_one_letter_code
_entity_poly.pdbx_strand_id
1 'polypeptide(L)'
;EVIEKIFNEQGMKVHYKIGTMIEVPRAAITADEIAREAEFFSFGTNDLTQMTCGFSRDDAASFLGHYVNDTDKQFYDYDPFATIDIAGVGKLVDMAAKLGRSTNPNIKLGICGEHGGDPKTIAFCDNVGLDYVSCSPFRVPIARLAAAQASIAAKKAK
;
A
#
# COMPACT_ATOMS: atom_id res chain seq x y z
N GLU A 1 -4.48 1.92 27.61
CA GLU A 1 -4.10 1.93 29.04
C GLU A 1 -2.67 2.44 29.28
N VAL A 2 -1.64 1.86 28.66
CA VAL A 2 -0.23 2.27 28.88
C VAL A 2 0.02 3.76 28.53
N ILE A 3 -0.53 4.25 27.42
CA ILE A 3 -0.34 5.64 26.98
C ILE A 3 -0.91 6.64 27.99
N GLU A 4 -2.15 6.44 28.45
CA GLU A 4 -2.78 7.32 29.45
C GLU A 4 -2.01 7.31 30.77
N LYS A 5 -1.46 6.15 31.17
CA LYS A 5 -0.59 6.08 32.35
C LYS A 5 0.65 6.98 32.20
N ILE A 6 1.35 6.89 31.07
CA ILE A 6 2.53 7.73 30.80
C ILE A 6 2.17 9.22 30.76
N PHE A 7 1.05 9.58 30.12
CA PHE A 7 0.59 10.97 30.08
C PHE A 7 0.31 11.54 31.47
N ASN A 8 -0.28 10.73 32.35
CA ASN A 8 -0.52 11.13 33.74
C ASN A 8 0.79 11.27 34.54
N GLU A 9 1.74 10.34 34.36
CA GLU A 9 3.07 10.40 35.01
C GLU A 9 3.88 11.62 34.58
N GLN A 10 3.80 12.00 33.30
CA GLN A 10 4.53 13.14 32.74
C GLN A 10 3.78 14.48 32.87
N GLY A 11 2.51 14.47 33.28
CA GLY A 11 1.67 15.67 33.35
C GLY A 11 1.46 16.36 31.99
N MET A 12 1.56 15.62 30.89
CA MET A 12 1.46 16.15 29.52
C MET A 12 0.65 15.22 28.62
N LYS A 13 -0.09 15.81 27.68
CA LYS A 13 -0.79 15.07 26.62
C LYS A 13 -0.33 15.54 25.25
N VAL A 14 -0.18 14.60 24.33
CA VAL A 14 0.07 14.87 22.90
C VAL A 14 -0.97 14.15 22.06
N HIS A 15 -1.34 14.75 20.93
CA HIS A 15 -2.19 14.09 19.96
C HIS A 15 -1.40 12.98 19.25
N TYR A 16 -1.94 11.78 19.18
CA TYR A 16 -1.35 10.63 18.50
C TYR A 16 -2.42 9.87 17.72
N LYS A 17 -1.97 8.99 16.83
CA LYS A 17 -2.83 8.00 16.17
C LYS A 17 -2.19 6.63 16.24
N ILE A 18 -3.00 5.59 16.42
CA ILE A 18 -2.56 4.21 16.31
C ILE A 18 -3.16 3.62 15.05
N GLY A 19 -2.31 3.00 14.23
CA GLY A 19 -2.71 2.31 13.02
C GLY A 19 -1.89 1.06 12.85
N THR A 20 -2.06 0.41 11.70
CA THR A 20 -1.37 -0.84 11.42
C THR A 20 -0.89 -0.93 9.99
N MET A 21 0.09 -1.81 9.77
CA MET A 21 0.47 -2.19 8.42
C MET A 21 -0.51 -3.24 7.88
N ILE A 22 -0.92 -3.08 6.63
CA ILE A 22 -1.66 -4.12 5.88
C ILE A 22 -0.66 -4.76 4.92
N GLU A 23 0.02 -5.77 5.42
CA GLU A 23 1.15 -6.42 4.74
C GLU A 23 1.01 -7.96 4.68
N VAL A 24 -0.04 -8.49 5.31
CA VAL A 24 -0.40 -9.91 5.25
C VAL A 24 -1.75 -10.07 4.56
N PRO A 25 -1.96 -11.06 3.66
CA PRO A 25 -3.21 -11.22 2.93
C PRO A 25 -4.44 -11.35 3.83
N ARG A 26 -4.30 -12.02 4.98
CA ARG A 26 -5.39 -12.15 5.96
C ARG A 26 -5.86 -10.78 6.47
N ALA A 27 -4.94 -9.85 6.72
CA ALA A 27 -5.29 -8.51 7.20
C ALA A 27 -6.06 -7.72 6.14
N ALA A 28 -5.76 -7.92 4.86
CA ALA A 28 -6.52 -7.31 3.78
C ALA A 28 -7.95 -7.87 3.68
N ILE A 29 -8.10 -9.20 3.84
CA ILE A 29 -9.39 -9.90 3.76
C ILE A 29 -10.29 -9.57 4.96
N THR A 30 -9.73 -9.33 6.15
CA THR A 30 -10.47 -8.98 7.37
C THR A 30 -10.28 -7.51 7.78
N ALA A 31 -10.06 -6.62 6.81
CA ALA A 31 -9.70 -5.23 7.06
C ALA A 31 -10.82 -4.43 7.76
N ASP A 32 -12.07 -4.85 7.61
CA ASP A 32 -13.23 -4.30 8.31
C ASP A 32 -13.19 -4.53 9.82
N GLU A 33 -12.71 -5.69 10.28
CA GLU A 33 -12.48 -5.97 11.69
C GLU A 33 -11.34 -5.13 12.25
N ILE A 34 -10.23 -5.05 11.51
CA ILE A 34 -9.03 -4.31 11.91
C ILE A 34 -9.33 -2.80 12.00
N ALA A 35 -10.15 -2.27 11.09
CA ALA A 35 -10.52 -0.86 11.06
C ALA A 35 -11.36 -0.40 12.26
N ARG A 36 -11.84 -1.31 13.12
CA ARG A 36 -12.48 -0.96 14.39
C ARG A 36 -11.48 -0.38 15.40
N GLU A 37 -10.22 -0.84 15.32
CA GLU A 37 -9.16 -0.49 16.27
C GLU A 37 -8.11 0.46 15.66
N ALA A 38 -7.95 0.42 14.32
CA ALA A 38 -6.94 1.21 13.63
C ALA A 38 -7.49 2.54 13.09
N GLU A 39 -6.75 3.62 13.30
CA GLU A 39 -7.05 4.96 12.78
C GLU A 39 -6.42 5.21 11.39
N PHE A 40 -5.46 4.37 10.99
CA PHE A 40 -4.87 4.39 9.67
C PHE A 40 -4.36 3.01 9.25
N PHE A 41 -4.32 2.78 7.94
CA PHE A 41 -3.63 1.66 7.30
C PHE A 41 -2.45 2.16 6.48
N SER A 42 -1.33 1.48 6.64
CA SER A 42 -0.18 1.61 5.73
C SER A 42 -0.01 0.29 4.98
N PHE A 43 -0.18 0.27 3.66
CA PHE A 43 0.00 -0.93 2.86
C PHE A 43 1.50 -1.22 2.71
N GLY A 44 1.96 -2.26 3.40
CA GLY A 44 3.30 -2.82 3.30
C GLY A 44 3.39 -3.72 2.08
N THR A 45 3.41 -3.11 0.90
CA THR A 45 3.22 -3.86 -0.35
C THR A 45 4.38 -4.77 -0.72
N ASN A 46 5.57 -4.56 -0.15
CA ASN A 46 6.69 -5.48 -0.35
C ASN A 46 6.34 -6.87 0.23
N ASP A 47 6.03 -6.94 1.52
CA ASP A 47 5.64 -8.18 2.21
C ASP A 47 4.29 -8.70 1.70
N LEU A 48 3.34 -7.81 1.38
CA LEU A 48 2.07 -8.23 0.80
C LEU A 48 2.28 -8.91 -0.56
N THR A 49 3.17 -8.40 -1.42
CA THR A 49 3.57 -9.08 -2.66
C THR A 49 4.20 -10.44 -2.37
N GLN A 50 5.13 -10.51 -1.40
CA GLN A 50 5.78 -11.79 -1.05
C GLN A 50 4.75 -12.87 -0.68
N MET A 51 3.81 -12.53 0.21
CA MET A 51 2.81 -13.48 0.68
C MET A 51 1.73 -13.79 -0.36
N THR A 52 1.37 -12.81 -1.20
CA THR A 52 0.33 -13.00 -2.22
C THR A 52 0.84 -13.85 -3.38
N CYS A 53 2.06 -13.58 -3.85
CA CYS A 53 2.67 -14.28 -4.97
C CYS A 53 3.39 -15.58 -4.54
N GLY A 54 3.65 -15.75 -3.24
CA GLY A 54 4.47 -16.86 -2.74
C GLY A 54 5.95 -16.70 -3.08
N PHE A 55 6.42 -15.46 -3.18
CA PHE A 55 7.80 -15.14 -3.57
C PHE A 55 8.61 -14.71 -2.36
N SER A 56 9.66 -15.47 -2.04
CA SER A 56 10.73 -14.95 -1.18
C SER A 56 11.51 -13.91 -1.98
N ARG A 57 11.56 -12.66 -1.49
CA ARG A 57 12.24 -11.57 -2.21
C ARG A 57 13.73 -11.86 -2.41
N ASP A 58 14.36 -12.51 -1.45
CA ASP A 58 15.78 -12.84 -1.48
C ASP A 58 16.09 -13.95 -2.51
N ASP A 59 15.14 -14.84 -2.78
CA ASP A 59 15.31 -15.96 -3.70
C ASP A 59 14.74 -15.67 -5.11
N ALA A 60 13.79 -14.73 -5.21
CA ALA A 60 13.06 -14.42 -6.44
C ALA A 60 13.97 -13.95 -7.58
N ALA A 61 15.10 -13.30 -7.26
CA ALA A 61 16.05 -12.84 -8.27
C ALA A 61 16.55 -13.96 -9.20
N SER A 62 16.56 -15.21 -8.73
CA SER A 62 17.00 -16.38 -9.51
C SER A 62 16.07 -16.75 -10.67
N PHE A 63 14.78 -16.42 -10.60
CA PHE A 63 13.79 -16.83 -11.60
C PHE A 63 12.94 -15.68 -12.15
N LEU A 64 12.74 -14.59 -11.40
CA LEU A 64 11.81 -13.53 -11.75
C LEU A 64 12.20 -12.83 -13.06
N GLY A 65 13.50 -12.69 -13.31
CA GLY A 65 14.01 -12.18 -14.59
C GLY A 65 13.56 -13.02 -15.79
N HIS A 66 13.47 -14.35 -15.65
CA HIS A 66 12.93 -15.20 -16.70
C HIS A 66 11.41 -15.03 -16.86
N TYR A 67 10.68 -14.80 -15.76
CA TYR A 67 9.23 -14.64 -15.81
C TYR A 67 8.80 -13.31 -16.46
N VAL A 68 9.64 -12.27 -16.33
CA VAL A 68 9.40 -10.94 -16.90
C VAL A 68 9.90 -10.83 -18.35
N ASN A 69 11.04 -11.45 -18.68
CA ASN A 69 11.68 -11.27 -20.00
C ASN A 69 11.32 -12.37 -21.02
N ASP A 70 10.67 -13.46 -20.62
CA ASP A 70 10.23 -14.53 -21.53
C ASP A 70 8.95 -14.10 -22.27
N THR A 71 9.16 -13.54 -23.47
CA THR A 71 8.09 -13.00 -24.35
C THR A 71 7.12 -14.07 -24.85
N ASP A 72 7.48 -15.34 -24.82
CA ASP A 72 6.63 -16.44 -25.29
C ASP A 72 5.64 -16.89 -24.21
N LYS A 73 5.96 -16.66 -22.92
CA LYS A 73 5.13 -17.11 -21.78
C LYS A 73 4.35 -16.00 -21.09
N GLN A 74 4.86 -14.75 -21.12
CA GLN A 74 4.16 -13.55 -20.62
C GLN A 74 3.59 -13.70 -19.21
N PHE A 75 4.36 -14.22 -18.25
CA PHE A 75 3.88 -14.41 -16.88
C PHE A 75 3.65 -13.09 -16.14
N TYR A 76 4.57 -12.14 -16.29
CA TYR A 76 4.47 -10.81 -15.72
C TYR A 76 4.98 -9.75 -16.70
N ASP A 77 4.24 -8.65 -16.84
CA ASP A 77 4.67 -7.49 -17.63
C ASP A 77 5.80 -6.70 -16.95
N TYR A 78 5.85 -6.76 -15.61
CA TYR A 78 6.80 -6.03 -14.77
C TYR A 78 7.21 -6.89 -13.57
N ASP A 79 8.37 -6.60 -13.00
CA ASP A 79 8.74 -7.14 -11.69
C ASP A 79 7.68 -6.69 -10.63
N PRO A 80 6.94 -7.63 -10.00
CA PRO A 80 5.89 -7.33 -9.04
C PRO A 80 6.38 -6.70 -7.73
N PHE A 81 7.70 -6.63 -7.50
CA PHE A 81 8.31 -5.87 -6.39
C PHE A 81 8.69 -4.43 -6.76
N ALA A 82 8.69 -4.09 -8.05
CA ALA A 82 8.98 -2.75 -8.54
C ALA A 82 7.70 -1.98 -8.92
N THR A 83 6.76 -2.67 -9.57
CA THR A 83 5.44 -2.17 -9.95
C THR A 83 4.40 -3.12 -9.41
N ILE A 84 3.38 -2.59 -8.71
CA ILE A 84 2.37 -3.45 -8.07
C ILE A 84 1.66 -4.34 -9.10
N ASP A 85 1.52 -5.61 -8.78
CA ASP A 85 0.62 -6.52 -9.49
C ASP A 85 -0.83 -6.08 -9.22
N ILE A 86 -1.43 -5.35 -10.15
CA ILE A 86 -2.80 -4.84 -10.03
C ILE A 86 -3.82 -5.99 -9.98
N ALA A 87 -3.56 -7.12 -10.66
CA ALA A 87 -4.51 -8.20 -10.83
C ALA A 87 -4.58 -9.16 -9.63
N GLY A 88 -3.52 -9.24 -8.82
CA GLY A 88 -3.45 -9.98 -7.56
C GLY A 88 -3.33 -9.05 -6.36
N VAL A 89 -2.13 -8.55 -6.07
CA VAL A 89 -1.84 -7.70 -4.89
C VAL A 89 -2.74 -6.47 -4.84
N GLY A 90 -2.98 -5.83 -5.98
CA GLY A 90 -3.88 -4.69 -6.11
C GLY A 90 -5.31 -5.00 -5.69
N LYS A 91 -5.83 -6.21 -5.95
CA LYS A 91 -7.17 -6.60 -5.47
C LYS A 91 -7.24 -6.68 -3.95
N LEU A 92 -6.16 -7.11 -3.28
CA LEU A 92 -6.10 -7.11 -1.82
C LEU A 92 -6.06 -5.68 -1.27
N VAL A 93 -5.28 -4.79 -1.88
CA VAL A 93 -5.23 -3.37 -1.49
C VAL A 93 -6.60 -2.70 -1.66
N ASP A 94 -7.26 -2.90 -2.81
CA ASP A 94 -8.59 -2.36 -3.10
C ASP A 94 -9.66 -2.91 -2.14
N MET A 95 -9.65 -4.23 -1.88
CA MET A 95 -10.55 -4.86 -0.91
C MET A 95 -10.36 -4.28 0.49
N ALA A 96 -9.12 -4.19 0.97
CA ALA A 96 -8.81 -3.67 2.28
C ALA A 96 -9.18 -2.19 2.44
N ALA A 97 -8.96 -1.38 1.39
CA ALA A 97 -9.35 0.02 1.38
C ALA A 97 -10.87 0.19 1.51
N LYS A 98 -11.64 -0.61 0.77
CA LYS A 98 -13.11 -0.62 0.81
C LYS A 98 -13.65 -1.10 2.15
N LEU A 99 -13.17 -2.24 2.63
CA LEU A 99 -13.57 -2.81 3.93
C LEU A 99 -13.21 -1.87 5.07
N GLY A 100 -11.99 -1.32 5.09
CA GLY A 100 -11.55 -0.38 6.11
C GLY A 100 -12.43 0.86 6.18
N ARG A 101 -12.75 1.46 5.02
CA ARG A 101 -13.65 2.63 4.95
C ARG A 101 -15.10 2.29 5.27
N SER A 102 -15.55 1.07 5.03
CA SER A 102 -16.91 0.66 5.38
C SER A 102 -17.12 0.61 6.89
N THR A 103 -16.09 0.25 7.67
CA THR A 103 -16.12 0.27 9.13
C THR A 103 -15.79 1.65 9.69
N ASN A 104 -14.74 2.30 9.18
CA ASN A 104 -14.28 3.61 9.63
C ASN A 104 -14.13 4.55 8.42
N PRO A 105 -15.15 5.35 8.09
CA PRO A 105 -15.12 6.26 6.93
C PRO A 105 -13.99 7.30 6.96
N ASN A 106 -13.42 7.56 8.14
CA ASN A 106 -12.36 8.54 8.34
C ASN A 106 -10.96 7.92 8.43
N ILE A 107 -10.84 6.59 8.28
CA ILE A 107 -9.56 5.89 8.33
C ILE A 107 -8.63 6.45 7.25
N LYS A 108 -7.37 6.72 7.63
CA LYS A 108 -6.36 7.19 6.69
C LYS A 108 -5.69 6.01 6.02
N LEU A 109 -5.66 6.00 4.69
CA LEU A 109 -5.10 4.92 3.90
C LEU A 109 -3.86 5.40 3.17
N GLY A 110 -2.73 4.74 3.33
CA GLY A 110 -1.55 5.03 2.52
C GLY A 110 -0.75 3.79 2.19
N ILE A 111 0.22 3.95 1.31
CA ILE A 111 1.13 2.89 0.87
C ILE A 111 2.57 3.30 1.19
N CYS A 112 3.40 2.33 1.58
CA CYS A 112 4.83 2.51 1.80
C CYS A 112 5.65 1.47 1.03
N GLY A 113 6.94 1.76 0.87
CA GLY A 113 7.89 0.87 0.20
C GLY A 113 8.22 1.32 -1.22
N GLU A 114 8.78 0.41 -2.01
CA GLU A 114 9.29 0.73 -3.35
C GLU A 114 8.17 1.12 -4.32
N HIS A 115 7.00 0.49 -4.19
CA HIS A 115 5.82 0.80 -4.99
C HIS A 115 5.33 2.24 -4.78
N GLY A 116 5.56 2.84 -3.62
CA GLY A 116 5.11 4.21 -3.32
C GLY A 116 5.80 5.30 -4.16
N GLY A 117 6.87 4.96 -4.87
CA GLY A 117 7.56 5.87 -5.80
C GLY A 117 7.41 5.48 -7.28
N ASP A 118 6.59 4.47 -7.60
CA ASP A 118 6.39 3.98 -8.98
C ASP A 118 5.16 4.66 -9.61
N PRO A 119 5.30 5.37 -10.75
CA PRO A 119 4.19 6.13 -11.34
C PRO A 119 2.93 5.32 -11.63
N LYS A 120 3.06 4.06 -12.07
CA LYS A 120 1.90 3.19 -12.36
C LYS A 120 1.17 2.80 -11.09
N THR A 121 1.93 2.40 -10.07
CA THR A 121 1.37 2.09 -8.75
C THR A 121 0.72 3.31 -8.13
N ILE A 122 1.31 4.50 -8.25
CA ILE A 122 0.71 5.74 -7.73
C ILE A 122 -0.63 6.04 -8.42
N ALA A 123 -0.72 5.87 -9.74
CA ALA A 123 -1.98 6.02 -10.46
C ALA A 123 -3.03 4.99 -10.01
N PHE A 124 -2.62 3.75 -9.75
CA PHE A 124 -3.49 2.74 -9.14
C PHE A 124 -3.96 3.15 -7.73
N CYS A 125 -3.06 3.68 -6.90
CA CYS A 125 -3.39 4.14 -5.55
C CYS A 125 -4.41 5.29 -5.55
N ASP A 126 -4.28 6.24 -6.49
CA ASP A 126 -5.27 7.31 -6.70
C ASP A 126 -6.63 6.75 -7.09
N ASN A 127 -6.67 5.76 -8.00
CA ASN A 127 -7.91 5.10 -8.43
C ASN A 127 -8.60 4.33 -7.31
N VAL A 128 -7.86 3.62 -6.45
CA VAL A 128 -8.38 2.96 -5.24
C VAL A 128 -8.81 4.00 -4.18
N GLY A 129 -8.26 5.22 -4.27
CA GLY A 129 -8.59 6.33 -3.39
C GLY A 129 -7.79 6.34 -2.11
N LEU A 130 -6.52 5.90 -2.12
CA LEU A 130 -5.60 6.09 -0.99
C LEU A 130 -5.36 7.59 -0.72
N ASP A 131 -5.13 7.94 0.55
CA ASP A 131 -4.88 9.32 1.00
C ASP A 131 -3.44 9.78 0.71
N TYR A 132 -2.45 8.88 0.74
CA TYR A 132 -1.04 9.22 0.49
C TYR A 132 -0.19 8.06 -0.03
N VAL A 133 0.96 8.42 -0.59
CA VAL A 133 2.05 7.49 -0.92
C VAL A 133 3.32 7.91 -0.17
N SER A 134 4.10 6.93 0.29
CA SER A 134 5.37 7.14 0.99
C SER A 134 6.48 6.39 0.25
N CYS A 135 7.57 7.10 -0.06
CA CYS A 135 8.69 6.57 -0.83
C CYS A 135 10.03 7.13 -0.33
N SER A 136 11.13 6.59 -0.83
CA SER A 136 12.47 7.06 -0.48
C SER A 136 12.67 8.54 -0.86
N PRO A 137 13.52 9.29 -0.13
CA PRO A 137 13.65 10.74 -0.30
C PRO A 137 13.88 11.19 -1.75
N PHE A 138 14.73 10.48 -2.49
CA PHE A 138 15.04 10.80 -3.89
C PHE A 138 13.87 10.55 -4.86
N ARG A 139 12.91 9.69 -4.48
CA ARG A 139 11.71 9.41 -5.29
C ARG A 139 10.56 10.36 -5.01
N VAL A 140 10.64 11.18 -3.96
CA VAL A 140 9.57 12.15 -3.60
C VAL A 140 9.21 13.09 -4.78
N PRO A 141 10.15 13.69 -5.53
CA PRO A 141 9.80 14.53 -6.67
C PRO A 141 9.04 13.78 -7.78
N ILE A 142 9.46 12.53 -8.05
CA ILE A 142 8.81 11.66 -9.03
C ILE A 142 7.39 11.31 -8.57
N ALA A 143 7.24 10.93 -7.29
CA ALA A 143 5.95 10.57 -6.73
C ALA A 143 4.95 11.74 -6.77
N ARG A 144 5.41 12.96 -6.47
CA ARG A 144 4.59 14.17 -6.58
C ARG A 144 4.12 14.43 -8.02
N LEU A 145 5.03 14.29 -8.99
CA LEU A 145 4.69 14.48 -10.41
C LEU A 145 3.69 13.42 -10.88
N ALA A 146 3.94 12.15 -10.55
CA ALA A 146 3.06 11.03 -10.90
C ALA A 146 1.67 11.19 -10.28
N ALA A 147 1.57 11.57 -9.00
CA ALA A 147 0.29 11.82 -8.34
C ALA A 147 -0.49 12.96 -9.00
N ALA A 148 0.19 14.04 -9.40
CA ALA A 148 -0.44 15.14 -10.13
C ALA A 148 -0.96 14.69 -11.51
N GLN A 149 -0.17 13.90 -12.24
CA GLN A 149 -0.56 13.34 -13.54
C GLN A 149 -1.77 12.40 -13.41
N ALA A 150 -1.77 11.52 -12.41
CA ALA A 150 -2.88 10.62 -12.11
C ALA A 150 -4.18 11.40 -11.83
N SER A 151 -4.11 12.40 -10.93
CA SER A 151 -5.26 13.23 -10.60
C SER A 151 -5.80 14.02 -11.80
N ILE A 152 -4.93 14.55 -12.67
CA ILE A 152 -5.33 15.24 -13.90
C ILE A 152 -6.00 14.28 -14.88
N ALA A 153 -5.43 13.09 -15.07
CA ALA A 153 -5.99 12.06 -15.95
C ALA A 153 -7.37 11.60 -15.47
N ALA A 154 -7.52 11.34 -14.17
CA ALA A 154 -8.80 10.95 -13.55
C ALA A 154 -9.89 12.02 -13.74
N LYS A 155 -9.53 13.31 -13.68
CA LYS A 155 -10.47 14.42 -13.94
C LYS A 155 -10.90 14.52 -15.40
N LYS A 156 -10.05 14.14 -16.36
CA LYS A 156 -10.40 14.14 -17.79
C LYS A 156 -11.28 12.95 -18.20
N ALA A 157 -11.24 11.87 -17.43
CA ALA A 157 -12.02 10.66 -17.68
C ALA A 157 -13.45 10.71 -17.11
N LYS A 158 -13.76 11.72 -16.28
CA LYS A 158 -15.10 12.04 -15.78
C LYS A 158 -15.77 13.08 -16.66
#